data_AF-A0A495ZPF3-F1
#
_entry.id   AF-A0A495ZPF3-F1
#
_cell.length_a   1.000
_cell.length_b   1.000
_cell.length_c   1.000
_cell.angle_alpha   90.00
_cell.angle_beta   90.00
_cell.angle_gamma   90.00
#
_symmetry.space_group_name_H-M   'P 1'
#
loop_
_entity.id
_entity.type
_entity.pdbx_description
1 polymer ?
#
loop_
_entity_poly.entity_id
_entity_poly.type
_entity_poly.pdbx_seq_one_letter_code
_entity_poly.pdbx_strand_id
1 'polypeptide(L)'
;MFEIQLPALKKFQNVAGIAAGIGFILGLLIPSVAIFSLHWHCPFGDGILQVGGFLAITGVGSAIVVGNLTALILIGVAKYRRMRSDSSEKRR
;
A
#
# COMPACT_ATOMS: atom_id res chain seq x y z
N MET A 1 6.20 -23.00 -20.94
CA MET A 1 6.21 -21.56 -20.60
C MET A 1 4.76 -21.18 -20.34
N PHE A 2 4.31 -21.26 -19.08
CA PHE A 2 2.93 -20.93 -18.72
C PHE A 2 2.80 -19.41 -18.80
N GLU A 3 2.35 -18.93 -19.94
CA GLU A 3 1.99 -17.54 -20.12
C GLU A 3 0.68 -17.34 -19.35
N ILE A 4 0.83 -16.95 -18.08
CA ILE A 4 -0.28 -16.61 -17.21
C ILE A 4 -0.85 -15.27 -17.72
N GLN A 5 -1.61 -15.34 -18.82
CA GLN A 5 -2.52 -14.27 -19.21
C GLN A 5 -3.70 -14.29 -18.24
N LEU A 6 -3.49 -13.73 -17.04
CA LEU A 6 -4.55 -13.44 -16.09
C LEU A 6 -4.87 -11.95 -16.19
N PRO A 7 -5.81 -11.51 -17.06
CA PRO A 7 -6.30 -10.13 -17.08
C PRO A 7 -6.83 -9.67 -15.71
N ALA A 8 -7.17 -10.61 -14.82
CA ALA A 8 -7.52 -10.34 -13.43
C ALA A 8 -6.36 -9.74 -12.60
N LEU A 9 -5.11 -10.15 -12.84
CA LEU A 9 -3.92 -9.65 -12.11
C LEU A 9 -3.73 -8.15 -12.35
N LYS A 10 -3.96 -7.68 -13.58
CA LYS A 10 -3.82 -6.25 -13.95
C LYS A 10 -4.80 -5.36 -13.17
N LYS A 11 -6.03 -5.83 -12.95
CA LYS A 11 -7.04 -5.10 -12.16
C LYS A 11 -6.64 -5.02 -10.68
N PHE A 12 -6.11 -6.10 -10.11
CA PHE A 12 -5.63 -6.11 -8.73
C PHE A 12 -4.33 -5.29 -8.55
N GLN A 13 -3.47 -5.26 -9.58
CA GLN A 13 -2.27 -4.43 -9.60
C GLN A 13 -2.62 -2.94 -9.60
N ASN A 14 -3.65 -2.52 -10.34
CA ASN A 14 -4.14 -1.14 -10.29
C ASN A 14 -4.66 -0.75 -8.91
N VAL A 15 -5.41 -1.64 -8.23
CA VAL A 15 -5.91 -1.35 -6.88
C VAL A 15 -4.76 -1.27 -5.87
N ALA A 16 -3.80 -2.20 -5.93
CA ALA A 16 -2.61 -2.17 -5.10
C ALA A 16 -1.75 -0.91 -5.37
N GLY A 17 -1.63 -0.49 -6.63
CA GLY A 17 -0.93 0.74 -7.02
C GLY A 17 -1.62 2.01 -6.51
N ILE A 18 -2.95 2.09 -6.60
CA ILE A 18 -3.72 3.20 -6.03
C ILE A 18 -3.55 3.24 -4.51
N ALA A 19 -3.64 2.09 -3.84
CA ALA A 19 -3.45 2.01 -2.40
C ALA A 19 -2.02 2.38 -1.98
N ALA A 20 -1.00 1.98 -2.75
CA ALA A 20 0.37 2.43 -2.54
C ALA A 20 0.50 3.95 -2.71
N GLY A 21 -0.17 4.54 -3.71
CA GLY A 21 -0.22 6.00 -3.89
C GLY A 21 -0.88 6.72 -2.71
N ILE A 22 -1.99 6.20 -2.19
CA ILE A 22 -2.64 6.73 -0.98
C ILE A 22 -1.71 6.60 0.23
N GLY A 23 -1.07 5.45 0.39
CA GLY A 23 -0.08 5.22 1.44
C GLY A 23 1.08 6.20 1.37
N PHE A 24 1.57 6.51 0.16
CA PHE A 24 2.61 7.51 -0.06
C PHE A 24 2.18 8.89 0.40
N ILE A 25 0.99 9.34 -0.02
CA ILE A 25 0.44 10.65 0.36
C ILE A 25 0.30 10.74 1.87
N LEU A 26 -0.29 9.73 2.52
CA LEU A 26 -0.44 9.72 3.98
C LEU A 26 0.92 9.70 4.70
N GLY A 27 1.88 8.92 4.18
CA GLY A 27 3.24 8.85 4.72
C GLY A 27 4.06 10.13 4.56
N LEU A 28 3.66 11.03 3.66
CA LEU A 28 4.20 12.39 3.57
C LEU A 28 3.42 13.38 4.43
N LEU A 29 2.09 13.32 4.37
CA LEU A 29 1.20 14.30 4.97
C LEU A 29 1.25 14.28 6.49
N ILE A 30 1.22 13.09 7.10
CA ILE A 30 1.24 12.92 8.56
C ILE A 30 2.51 13.55 9.18
N PRO A 31 3.74 13.16 8.76
CA PRO A 31 4.94 13.77 9.30
C PRO A 31 5.08 15.24 8.91
N SER A 32 4.59 15.66 7.72
CA SER A 32 4.59 17.09 7.37
C SER A 32 3.73 17.91 8.32
N VAL A 33 2.50 17.47 8.62
CA VAL A 33 1.62 18.17 9.58
C VAL A 33 2.22 18.16 10.98
N ALA A 34 2.82 17.04 11.40
CA ALA A 34 3.48 16.96 12.70
C ALA A 34 4.63 17.97 12.81
N ILE A 35 5.48 18.08 11.77
CA ILE A 35 6.62 18.99 11.78
C ILE A 35 6.17 20.46 11.68
N PHE A 36 5.29 20.78 10.73
CA PHE A 36 4.95 22.18 10.42
C PHE A 36 3.82 22.76 11.28
N SER A 37 2.85 21.96 11.71
CA SER A 37 1.72 22.45 12.52
C SER A 37 1.89 22.17 14.00
N LEU A 38 2.47 21.02 14.36
CA LEU A 38 2.66 20.61 15.76
C LEU A 38 4.08 20.90 16.28
N HIS A 39 4.93 21.54 15.47
CA HIS A 39 6.33 21.88 15.81
C HIS A 39 7.13 20.66 16.28
N TRP A 40 6.84 19.48 15.72
CA TRP A 40 7.58 18.28 16.04
C TRP A 40 8.97 18.33 15.42
N HIS A 41 10.00 18.14 16.24
CA HIS A 41 11.38 18.07 15.75
C HIS A 41 11.62 16.77 14.98
N CYS A 42 12.19 16.90 13.79
CA CYS A 42 12.59 15.75 13.00
C CYS A 42 13.78 15.05 13.69
N PRO A 43 13.72 13.72 13.91
CA PRO A 43 14.78 12.99 14.61
C PRO A 43 16.13 12.99 13.86
N PHE A 44 16.12 13.33 12.57
CA PHE A 44 17.31 13.40 11.72
C PHE A 44 17.92 14.81 11.64
N GLY A 45 17.34 15.80 12.33
CA GLY A 45 17.76 17.20 12.35
C GLY A 45 16.79 18.14 11.64
N ASP A 46 16.96 19.44 11.89
CA ASP A 46 16.05 20.50 11.45
C ASP A 46 16.39 21.10 10.07
N GLY A 47 17.48 20.64 9.43
CA GLY A 47 17.84 21.12 8.10
C GLY A 47 16.87 20.60 7.04
N ILE A 48 16.62 21.43 6.03
CA ILE A 48 15.70 21.15 4.92
C ILE A 48 15.99 19.79 4.27
N LEU A 49 17.27 19.44 4.14
CA LEU A 49 17.71 18.20 3.50
C LEU A 49 17.40 16.97 4.36
N GLN A 50 17.50 17.08 5.68
CA GLN A 50 17.16 16.01 6.63
C GLN A 50 15.65 15.84 6.75
N VAL A 51 14.91 16.94 6.87
CA VAL A 51 13.43 16.93 6.90
C VAL A 51 12.87 16.37 5.59
N GLY A 52 13.37 16.84 4.44
CA GLY A 52 12.96 16.34 3.13
C GLY A 52 13.30 14.85 2.93
N GLY A 53 14.49 14.44 3.36
CA GLY A 53 14.90 13.03 3.32
C GLY A 53 14.02 12.14 4.20
N PHE A 54 13.71 12.57 5.42
CA PHE A 54 12.81 11.87 6.32
C PHE A 54 11.43 11.70 5.71
N LEU A 55 10.82 12.80 5.23
CA LEU A 55 9.52 12.79 4.57
C LEU A 55 9.49 11.81 3.39
N ALA A 56 10.50 11.85 2.52
CA ALA A 56 10.61 10.94 1.39
C ALA A 56 10.68 9.48 1.83
N ILE A 57 11.49 9.14 2.84
CA ILE A 57 11.62 7.78 3.36
C ILE A 57 10.31 7.30 4.00
N THR A 58 9.66 8.12 4.84
CA THR A 58 8.36 7.76 5.43
C THR A 58 7.26 7.62 4.38
N GLY A 59 7.25 8.49 3.36
CA GLY A 59 6.35 8.39 2.22
C GLY A 59 6.53 7.05 1.48
N VAL A 60 7.75 6.75 1.03
CA VAL A 60 8.06 5.51 0.31
C VAL A 60 7.79 4.28 1.18
N GLY A 61 8.22 4.30 2.44
CA GLY A 61 7.98 3.21 3.39
C GLY A 61 6.49 2.93 3.59
N SER A 62 5.69 3.97 3.79
CA SER A 62 4.23 3.87 3.91
C SER A 62 3.59 3.32 2.63
N ALA A 63 4.02 3.80 1.45
CA ALA A 63 3.53 3.31 0.16
C ALA A 63 3.75 1.79 0.00
N ILE A 64 4.94 1.32 0.35
CA ILE A 64 5.31 -0.10 0.30
C ILE A 64 4.44 -0.91 1.26
N VAL A 65 4.29 -0.45 2.50
CA VAL A 65 3.50 -1.17 3.52
C VAL A 65 2.03 -1.25 3.12
N VAL A 66 1.40 -0.12 2.76
CA VAL A 66 -0.02 -0.07 2.40
C VAL A 66 -0.30 -0.81 1.10
N GLY A 67 0.57 -0.65 0.09
CA GLY A 67 0.46 -1.36 -1.18
C GLY A 67 0.51 -2.88 -0.99
N ASN A 68 1.49 -3.37 -0.23
CA ASN A 68 1.63 -4.80 0.05
C ASN A 68 0.50 -5.35 0.91
N LEU A 69 0.08 -4.62 1.94
CA LEU A 69 -1.06 -5.02 2.77
C LEU A 69 -2.33 -5.17 1.92
N THR A 70 -2.57 -4.21 1.02
CA THR A 70 -3.70 -4.26 0.09
C THR A 70 -3.60 -5.46 -0.84
N ALA A 71 -2.42 -5.76 -1.38
CA ALA A 71 -2.20 -6.94 -2.21
C ALA A 71 -2.51 -8.24 -1.46
N LEU A 72 -2.05 -8.38 -0.21
CA LEU A 72 -2.34 -9.54 0.64
C LEU A 72 -3.84 -9.70 0.91
N ILE A 73 -4.55 -8.60 1.20
CA ILE A 73 -6.00 -8.62 1.40
C ILE A 73 -6.71 -9.07 0.12
N LEU A 74 -6.32 -8.55 -1.04
CA LEU A 74 -6.91 -8.94 -2.32
C LEU A 74 -6.70 -10.43 -2.63
N ILE A 75 -5.49 -10.95 -2.38
CA ILE A 75 -5.18 -12.38 -2.52
C ILE A 75 -6.03 -13.20 -1.54
N GLY A 76 -6.16 -12.77 -0.29
CA GLY A 76 -7.00 -13.41 0.72
C GLY A 76 -8.47 -13.47 0.31
N VAL A 77 -9.03 -12.35 -0.15
CA VAL A 77 -10.41 -12.27 -0.64
C VAL A 77 -10.62 -13.15 -1.87
N ALA A 78 -9.68 -13.17 -2.81
CA ALA A 78 -9.75 -14.05 -3.98
C ALA A 78 -9.73 -15.52 -3.58
N LYS A 79 -8.85 -15.92 -2.65
CA LYS A 79 -8.75 -17.29 -2.14
C LYS A 79 -10.03 -17.70 -1.40
N TYR A 80 -10.60 -16.82 -0.57
CA TYR A 80 -11.85 -17.06 0.15
C TYR A 80 -13.04 -17.22 -0.80
N ARG A 81 -13.17 -16.34 -1.81
CA ARG A 81 -14.22 -16.46 -2.83
C ARG A 81 -14.13 -17.78 -3.61
N ARG A 82 -12.92 -18.21 -3.97
CA ARG A 82 -12.70 -19.48 -4.68
C ARG A 82 -13.15 -20.68 -3.84
N MET A 83 -12.76 -20.74 -2.57
CA MET A 83 -13.22 -21.81 -1.64
C MET A 83 -14.75 -21.84 -1.50
N ARG A 84 -15.40 -20.68 -1.45
CA ARG A 84 -16.86 -20.60 -1.33
C ARG A 84 -17.59 -21.08 -2.59
N SER A 85 -17.03 -20.80 -3.77
CA SER A 85 -17.55 -21.26 -5.06
C SER A 85 -17.42 -22.79 -5.20
N ASP A 86 -16.27 -23.34 -4.83
CA ASP A 86 -15.98 -24.79 -4.92
C ASP A 86 -16.89 -25.62 -3.98
N SER A 87 -17.24 -25.06 -2.82
CA SER A 87 -18.18 -25.68 -1.88
C SER A 87 -19.65 -25.65 -2.36
N SER A 88 -20.00 -24.72 -3.25
CA SER A 88 -21.33 -24.65 -3.87
C SER A 88 -21.47 -25.64 -5.03
N GLU A 89 -20.39 -25.91 -5.76
CA GLU A 89 -20.40 -26.84 -6.90
C GLU A 89 -20.48 -28.29 -6.43
N LYS A 90 -19.89 -28.61 -5.28
CA LYS A 90 -19.96 -29.94 -4.65
C LYS A 90 -21.33 -30.29 -4.03
N ARG A 91 -22.28 -29.34 -3.99
CA ARG A 91 -23.65 -29.53 -3.47
C ARG A 91 -24.72 -29.65 -4.56
N ARG A 92 -24.35 -29.51 -5.84
CA ARG A 92 -25.23 -29.84 -6.98
C ARG A 92 -24.87 -31.21 -7.52
#